data_AF-A0A1B8HR53-F1
#
_entry.id   AF-A0A1B8HR53-F1
#
_cell.length_a   1.000
_cell.length_b   1.000
_cell.length_c   1.000
_cell.angle_alpha   90.00
_cell.angle_beta   90.00
_cell.angle_gamma   90.00
#
_symmetry.space_group_name_H-M   'P 1'
#
loop_
_entity.id
_entity.type
_entity.pdbx_description
1 polymer ?
#
loop_
_entity_poly.entity_id
_entity_poly.type
_entity_poly.pdbx_seq_one_letter_code
_entity_poly.pdbx_strand_id
1 'polypeptide(L)'
;MKKIKFLLSVLLGIGGTLAYQWVYPPFGNPYYFLSPKITIGEPIDIPIKLYEKGYEVDFVFWNTPLPAGRMFFITPLQSPSPHVILKLSKNKDVTDTDIFYPSDLFAKNGILGDINDEPIFNVELYRINSDLTESMISSRIITKNSPGGVDSLSPLTSNKSDYGQYRIKVKVMGDWPQLKIDGLSYFVSIDTYFNK
;
A
#
# COMPACT_ATOMS: atom_id res chain seq x y z
N MET A 1 -7.50 -11.72 56.31
CA MET A 1 -6.30 -11.07 55.72
C MET A 1 -5.57 -11.91 54.66
N LYS A 2 -5.24 -13.19 54.90
CA LYS A 2 -4.52 -14.02 53.90
C LYS A 2 -5.25 -14.18 52.55
N LYS A 3 -6.57 -14.39 52.55
CA LYS A 3 -7.39 -14.52 51.33
C LYS A 3 -7.42 -13.23 50.48
N ILE A 4 -7.44 -12.07 51.13
CA ILE A 4 -7.44 -10.76 50.47
C ILE A 4 -6.08 -10.48 49.81
N LYS A 5 -4.97 -10.77 50.51
CA LYS A 5 -3.62 -10.65 49.95
C LYS A 5 -3.43 -11.56 48.74
N PHE A 6 -3.92 -12.79 48.81
CA PHE A 6 -3.90 -13.73 47.68
C PHE A 6 -4.68 -13.21 46.47
N LEU A 7 -5.89 -12.68 46.68
CA LEU A 7 -6.70 -12.10 45.61
C LEU A 7 -6.02 -10.91 44.92
N LEU A 8 -5.40 -10.02 45.71
CA LEU A 8 -4.61 -8.89 45.20
C LEU A 8 -3.40 -9.35 44.38
N SER A 9 -2.69 -10.40 44.82
CA SER A 9 -1.58 -10.97 44.05
C SER A 9 -2.03 -11.56 42.72
N VAL A 10 -3.19 -12.23 42.67
CA VAL A 10 -3.76 -12.75 41.42
C VAL A 10 -4.17 -11.60 40.49
N LEU A 11 -4.83 -10.56 41.01
CA LEU A 11 -5.23 -9.39 40.22
C LEU A 11 -4.04 -8.60 39.70
N LEU A 12 -2.98 -8.43 40.48
CA LEU A 12 -1.74 -7.80 40.04
C LEU A 12 -0.99 -8.65 39.03
N GLY A 13 -1.00 -9.99 39.17
CA GLY A 13 -0.39 -10.90 38.19
C GLY A 13 -1.13 -10.87 36.85
N ILE A 14 -2.45 -10.96 36.87
CA ILE A 14 -3.30 -10.88 35.66
C ILE A 14 -3.20 -9.47 35.05
N GLY A 15 -3.36 -8.43 35.86
CA GLY A 15 -3.28 -7.05 35.42
C GLY A 15 -1.90 -6.69 34.84
N GLY A 16 -0.82 -7.15 35.47
CA GLY A 16 0.54 -6.99 34.97
C GLY A 16 0.78 -7.72 33.66
N THR A 17 0.25 -8.94 33.51
CA THR A 17 0.35 -9.71 32.27
C THR A 17 -0.43 -9.05 31.13
N LEU A 18 -1.64 -8.56 31.41
CA LEU A 18 -2.47 -7.83 30.45
C LEU A 18 -1.83 -6.49 30.05
N ALA A 19 -1.27 -5.75 31.01
CA ALA A 19 -0.53 -4.51 30.74
C ALA A 19 0.74 -4.77 29.92
N TYR A 20 1.48 -5.84 30.22
CA TYR A 20 2.63 -6.26 29.43
C TYR A 20 2.22 -6.64 28.00
N GLN A 21 1.14 -7.40 27.81
CA GLN A 21 0.61 -7.72 26.48
C GLN A 21 0.13 -6.49 25.69
N TRP A 22 -0.33 -5.44 26.38
CA TRP A 22 -0.71 -4.17 25.77
C TRP A 22 0.50 -3.34 25.29
N VAL A 23 1.61 -3.37 26.03
CA VAL A 23 2.83 -2.61 25.70
C VAL A 23 3.77 -3.42 24.79
N TYR A 24 3.74 -4.75 24.89
CA TYR A 24 4.54 -5.63 24.06
C TYR A 24 3.99 -5.58 22.62
N PRO A 25 4.77 -5.11 21.64
CA PRO A 25 4.29 -4.98 20.28
C PRO A 25 3.80 -6.35 19.80
N PRO A 26 2.64 -6.42 19.11
CA PRO A 26 2.14 -7.68 18.59
C PRO A 26 3.25 -8.37 17.79
N PHE A 27 3.53 -9.62 18.18
CA PHE A 27 4.54 -10.48 17.56
C PHE A 27 6.01 -10.01 17.65
N GLY A 28 6.34 -9.13 18.61
CA GLY A 28 7.72 -8.62 18.76
C GLY A 28 8.18 -7.77 17.58
N ASN A 29 7.24 -7.13 16.87
CA ASN A 29 7.54 -6.32 15.68
C ASN A 29 8.13 -4.95 16.09
N PRO A 30 9.43 -4.68 15.85
CA PRO A 30 10.05 -3.41 16.23
C PRO A 30 9.54 -2.22 15.42
N TYR A 31 8.83 -2.47 14.31
CA TYR A 31 8.29 -1.45 13.43
C TYR A 31 6.86 -0.99 13.84
N TYR A 32 6.31 -1.51 14.95
CA TYR A 32 4.92 -1.28 15.36
C TYR A 32 4.54 0.21 15.47
N PHE A 33 5.43 1.06 15.99
CA PHE A 33 5.16 2.48 16.21
C PHE A 33 5.43 3.36 14.99
N LEU A 34 5.93 2.79 13.89
CA LEU A 34 6.30 3.56 12.71
C LEU A 34 5.05 3.93 11.90
N SER A 35 5.11 5.10 11.28
CA SER A 35 4.08 5.67 10.42
C SER A 35 4.72 6.59 9.37
N PRO A 36 4.19 6.66 8.14
CA PRO A 36 3.16 5.78 7.59
C PRO A 36 3.74 4.39 7.31
N LYS A 37 3.02 3.33 7.71
CA LYS A 37 3.42 1.94 7.49
C LYS A 37 2.31 1.18 6.78
N ILE A 38 2.70 0.14 6.05
CA ILE A 38 1.74 -0.76 5.40
C ILE A 38 1.00 -1.57 6.48
N THR A 39 -0.34 -1.56 6.41
CA THR A 39 -1.22 -2.30 7.31
C THR A 39 -2.26 -3.07 6.50
N ILE A 40 -2.63 -4.27 6.97
CA ILE A 40 -3.64 -5.09 6.29
C ILE A 40 -5.00 -4.40 6.33
N GLY A 41 -5.61 -4.22 5.15
CA GLY A 41 -6.95 -3.62 5.01
C GLY A 41 -7.00 -2.11 5.23
N GLU A 42 -5.86 -1.47 5.46
CA GLU A 42 -5.71 -0.03 5.61
C GLU A 42 -4.69 0.47 4.57
N PRO A 43 -5.12 0.69 3.32
CA PRO A 43 -4.25 1.17 2.27
C PRO A 43 -3.80 2.60 2.53
N ILE A 44 -2.59 2.93 2.08
CA ILE A 44 -2.11 4.30 2.05
C ILE A 44 -2.45 4.88 0.67
N ASP A 45 -3.48 5.72 0.60
CA ASP A 45 -3.94 6.36 -0.63
C ASP A 45 -3.33 7.75 -0.78
N ILE A 46 -2.50 7.95 -1.81
CA ILE A 46 -1.83 9.22 -2.09
C ILE A 46 -2.42 9.82 -3.37
N PRO A 47 -3.04 11.01 -3.32
CA PRO A 47 -3.75 11.56 -4.48
C PRO A 47 -2.78 11.89 -5.63
N ILE A 48 -3.16 11.50 -6.85
CA ILE A 48 -2.42 11.79 -8.08
C ILE A 48 -3.32 12.47 -9.11
N LYS A 49 -2.79 13.46 -9.83
CA LYS A 49 -3.50 14.08 -10.96
C LYS A 49 -3.10 13.41 -12.26
N LEU A 50 -3.82 12.34 -12.63
CA LEU A 50 -3.56 11.61 -13.88
C LEU A 50 -3.72 12.48 -15.14
N TYR A 51 -4.49 13.56 -15.04
CA TYR A 51 -4.77 14.48 -16.14
C TYR A 51 -3.70 15.57 -16.35
N GLU A 52 -2.64 15.61 -15.54
CA GLU A 52 -1.63 16.68 -15.58
C GLU A 52 -0.24 16.08 -15.81
N LYS A 53 0.32 16.31 -17.00
CA LYS A 53 1.67 15.83 -17.33
C LYS A 53 2.71 16.41 -16.38
N GLY A 54 3.60 15.54 -15.90
CA GLY A 54 4.69 15.90 -15.00
C GLY A 54 4.27 16.00 -13.54
N TYR A 55 2.99 15.82 -13.21
CA TYR A 55 2.56 15.67 -11.83
C TYR A 55 3.28 14.48 -11.19
N GLU A 56 3.81 14.68 -9.99
CA GLU A 56 4.65 13.71 -9.30
C GLU A 56 4.12 13.44 -7.90
N VAL A 57 4.00 12.16 -7.57
CA VAL A 57 3.85 11.68 -6.20
C VAL A 57 5.22 11.23 -5.73
N ASP A 58 5.66 11.77 -4.61
CA ASP A 58 6.89 11.40 -3.93
C ASP A 58 6.57 11.11 -2.46
N PHE A 59 6.68 9.85 -2.06
CA PHE A 59 6.18 9.39 -0.77
C PHE A 59 7.10 8.39 -0.09
N VAL A 60 7.29 8.57 1.21
CA VAL A 60 8.11 7.70 2.06
C VAL A 60 7.22 6.88 2.98
N PHE A 61 7.45 5.58 3.06
CA PHE A 61 6.68 4.66 3.88
C PHE A 61 7.54 3.54 4.46
N TRP A 62 7.01 2.86 5.48
CA TRP A 62 7.63 1.70 6.09
C TRP A 62 7.03 0.39 5.54
N ASN A 63 7.87 -0.43 4.91
CA ASN A 63 7.57 -1.83 4.64
C ASN A 63 7.90 -2.64 5.90
N THR A 64 6.89 -3.21 6.53
CA THR A 64 7.01 -3.87 7.84
C THR A 64 6.42 -5.27 7.79
N PRO A 65 6.78 -6.17 8.73
CA PRO A 65 6.16 -7.48 8.79
C PRO A 65 4.64 -7.36 8.94
N LEU A 66 3.92 -7.86 7.94
CA LEU A 66 2.47 -7.97 7.97
C LEU A 66 2.09 -9.23 8.78
N PRO A 67 1.09 -9.16 9.67
CA PRO A 67 0.70 -10.32 10.46
C PRO A 67 0.18 -11.42 9.53
N ALA A 68 0.73 -12.63 9.67
CA ALA A 68 0.20 -13.78 8.95
C ALA A 68 -1.24 -14.04 9.40
N GLY A 69 -2.16 -14.17 8.44
CA GLY A 69 -3.49 -14.68 8.75
C GLY A 69 -3.36 -16.07 9.40
N ARG A 70 -4.27 -16.43 10.30
CA ARG A 70 -4.36 -17.81 10.81
C ARG A 70 -5.76 -18.32 10.60
N MET A 71 -5.91 -19.43 9.89
CA MET A 71 -7.20 -20.11 9.85
C MET A 71 -7.37 -20.87 11.18
N PHE A 72 -8.46 -20.58 11.89
CA PHE A 72 -8.76 -21.11 13.23
C PHE A 72 -7.66 -20.90 14.29
N PHE A 73 -6.74 -19.94 14.11
CA PHE A 73 -5.54 -19.74 14.95
C PHE A 73 -4.46 -20.84 14.88
N ILE A 74 -4.61 -21.83 13.99
CA ILE A 74 -3.80 -23.07 14.00
C ILE A 74 -2.97 -23.25 12.73
N THR A 75 -3.48 -22.88 11.56
CA THR A 75 -2.70 -22.98 10.31
C THR A 75 -2.22 -21.59 9.88
N PRO A 76 -0.91 -21.41 9.64
CA PRO A 76 -0.41 -20.15 9.11
C PRO A 76 -0.90 -19.99 7.67
N LEU A 77 -1.65 -18.91 7.41
CA LEU A 77 -1.85 -18.43 6.05
C LEU A 77 -0.59 -17.69 5.60
N GLN A 78 -0.38 -17.63 4.29
CA GLN A 78 0.69 -16.79 3.75
C GLN A 78 0.49 -15.35 4.20
N SER A 79 1.59 -14.67 4.54
CA SER A 79 1.53 -13.24 4.82
C SER A 79 1.09 -12.51 3.56
N PRO A 80 0.19 -11.52 3.67
CA PRO A 80 -0.23 -10.78 2.50
C PRO A 80 0.96 -10.07 1.85
N SER A 81 0.89 -9.91 0.54
CA SER A 81 1.91 -9.24 -0.25
C SER A 81 1.56 -7.76 -0.38
N PRO A 82 2.49 -6.84 -0.10
CA PRO A 82 2.30 -5.42 -0.36
C PRO A 82 2.49 -5.11 -1.86
N HIS A 83 1.68 -4.20 -2.38
CA HIS A 83 1.75 -3.75 -3.77
C HIS A 83 1.51 -2.24 -3.85
N VAL A 84 2.23 -1.58 -4.75
CA VAL A 84 1.91 -0.21 -5.17
C VAL A 84 1.04 -0.31 -6.40
N ILE A 85 -0.19 0.19 -6.31
CA ILE A 85 -1.20 0.12 -7.35
C ILE A 85 -1.72 1.50 -7.73
N LEU A 86 -2.31 1.61 -8.92
CA LEU A 86 -3.19 2.73 -9.24
C LEU A 86 -4.60 2.39 -8.74
N LYS A 87 -5.22 3.31 -8.01
CA LYS A 87 -6.58 3.16 -7.48
C LYS A 87 -7.47 4.28 -7.97
N LEU A 88 -8.70 3.93 -8.35
CA LEU A 88 -9.78 4.87 -8.62
C LEU A 88 -10.74 4.94 -7.44
N SER A 89 -11.25 6.14 -7.18
CA SER A 89 -12.40 6.37 -6.31
C SER A 89 -13.45 7.18 -7.05
N LYS A 90 -14.71 6.73 -6.98
CA LYS A 90 -15.87 7.40 -7.56
C LYS A 90 -16.77 7.91 -6.45
N ASN A 91 -17.27 9.13 -6.59
CA ASN A 91 -18.41 9.59 -5.82
C ASN A 91 -19.69 8.88 -6.29
N LYS A 92 -20.71 8.81 -5.43
CA LYS A 92 -21.99 8.12 -5.68
C LYS A 92 -22.74 8.65 -6.91
N ASP A 93 -22.43 9.88 -7.33
CA ASP A 93 -23.09 10.56 -8.45
C ASP A 93 -22.50 10.18 -9.83
N VAL A 94 -21.37 9.48 -9.86
CA VAL A 94 -20.78 8.95 -11.11
C VAL A 94 -21.49 7.63 -11.46
N THR A 95 -22.57 7.73 -12.25
CA THR A 95 -23.39 6.58 -12.68
C THR A 95 -22.79 5.79 -13.84
N ASP A 96 -21.62 6.18 -14.35
CA ASP A 96 -21.02 5.53 -15.50
C ASP A 96 -20.53 4.12 -15.11
N THR A 97 -21.27 3.13 -15.59
CA THR A 97 -21.14 1.72 -15.19
C THR A 97 -19.88 1.06 -15.71
N ASP A 98 -19.12 1.70 -16.61
CA ASP A 98 -18.11 0.97 -17.40
C ASP A 98 -16.66 1.17 -16.92
N ILE A 99 -16.43 2.04 -15.91
CA ILE A 99 -15.08 2.28 -15.36
C ILE A 99 -14.95 1.58 -14.00
N PHE A 100 -14.63 0.29 -13.96
CA PHE A 100 -14.45 -0.42 -12.68
C PHE A 100 -13.00 -0.40 -12.22
N TYR A 101 -12.06 -0.37 -13.17
CA TYR A 101 -10.63 -0.47 -12.94
C TYR A 101 -9.87 0.69 -13.61
N PRO A 102 -8.70 1.08 -13.10
CA PRO A 102 -7.88 2.09 -13.78
C PRO A 102 -7.51 1.68 -15.21
N SER A 103 -7.29 0.39 -15.45
CA SER A 103 -7.05 -0.16 -16.80
C SER A 103 -8.17 0.14 -17.79
N ASP A 104 -9.42 0.29 -17.35
CA ASP A 104 -10.56 0.66 -18.22
C ASP A 104 -10.40 2.08 -18.80
N LEU A 105 -9.67 2.98 -18.12
CA LEU A 105 -9.40 4.33 -18.61
C LEU A 105 -8.52 4.33 -19.87
N PHE A 106 -7.62 3.36 -19.96
CA PHE A 106 -6.59 3.23 -20.99
C PHE A 106 -6.90 2.12 -22.01
N ALA A 107 -8.04 1.44 -21.86
CA ALA A 107 -8.51 0.45 -22.80
C ALA A 107 -8.81 1.10 -24.17
N LYS A 108 -8.80 0.32 -25.23
CA LYS A 108 -9.06 0.80 -26.60
C LYS A 108 -10.39 1.56 -26.74
N ASN A 109 -11.41 1.14 -25.99
CA ASN A 109 -12.73 1.76 -25.94
C ASN A 109 -12.94 2.60 -24.65
N GLY A 110 -11.86 2.86 -23.91
CA GLY A 110 -11.87 3.65 -22.67
C GLY A 110 -11.88 5.15 -22.94
N ILE A 111 -11.82 5.94 -21.87
CA ILE A 111 -11.91 7.41 -21.92
C ILE A 111 -10.84 8.03 -22.82
N LEU A 112 -9.62 7.50 -22.76
CA LEU A 112 -8.51 8.00 -23.58
C LEU A 112 -8.45 7.37 -24.97
N GLY A 113 -9.29 6.36 -25.25
CA GLY A 113 -9.20 5.56 -26.45
C GLY A 113 -7.85 4.84 -26.59
N ASP A 114 -7.43 4.58 -27.82
CA ASP A 114 -6.17 3.90 -28.08
C ASP A 114 -4.97 4.86 -28.00
N ILE A 115 -4.36 4.95 -26.81
CA ILE A 115 -3.11 5.71 -26.59
C ILE A 115 -1.84 4.96 -27.02
N ASN A 116 -1.95 3.83 -27.75
CA ASN A 116 -0.81 2.99 -28.14
C ASN A 116 0.12 2.67 -26.94
N ASP A 117 1.42 2.54 -27.15
CA ASP A 117 2.41 2.34 -26.10
C ASP A 117 2.95 3.66 -25.50
N GLU A 118 2.12 4.69 -25.46
CA GLU A 118 2.53 5.95 -24.84
C GLU A 118 2.85 5.75 -23.34
N PRO A 119 3.96 6.32 -22.84
CA PRO A 119 4.28 6.31 -21.42
C PRO A 119 3.18 6.94 -20.58
N ILE A 120 2.67 6.18 -19.61
CA ILE A 120 1.66 6.64 -18.65
C ILE A 120 2.35 7.10 -17.39
N PHE A 121 3.23 6.28 -16.83
CA PHE A 121 3.99 6.60 -15.62
C PHE A 121 5.48 6.33 -15.77
N ASN A 122 6.30 7.13 -15.08
CA ASN A 122 7.61 6.70 -14.63
C ASN A 122 7.51 6.39 -13.13
N VAL A 123 7.88 5.17 -12.75
CA VAL A 123 7.81 4.66 -11.37
C VAL A 123 9.20 4.30 -10.90
N GLU A 124 9.63 4.91 -9.80
CA GLU A 124 10.93 4.67 -9.18
C GLU A 124 10.76 4.30 -7.71
N LEU A 125 11.31 3.16 -7.30
CA LEU A 125 11.30 2.70 -5.93
C LEU A 125 12.72 2.72 -5.37
N TYR A 126 12.88 3.34 -4.21
CA TYR A 126 14.14 3.45 -3.49
C TYR A 126 14.00 2.82 -2.11
N ARG A 127 15.08 2.18 -1.64
CA ARG A 127 15.26 1.80 -0.24
C ARG A 127 16.06 2.89 0.45
N ILE A 128 15.58 3.36 1.60
CA ILE A 128 16.34 4.26 2.46
C ILE A 128 17.20 3.39 3.40
N ASN A 129 18.51 3.56 3.30
CA ASN A 129 19.50 2.82 4.06
C ASN A 129 19.61 3.36 5.51
N SER A 130 20.30 2.62 6.38
CA SER A 130 20.50 3.03 7.78
C SER A 130 21.32 4.32 7.94
N ASP A 131 22.13 4.67 6.95
CA ASP A 131 22.90 5.91 6.89
C ASP A 131 22.14 7.05 6.18
N LEU A 132 20.84 6.86 5.92
CA LEU A 132 19.94 7.79 5.22
C LEU A 132 20.24 8.00 3.73
N THR A 133 21.18 7.24 3.16
CA THR A 133 21.37 7.21 1.70
C THR A 133 20.25 6.43 1.02
N GLU A 134 20.02 6.68 -0.27
CA GLU A 134 18.99 6.00 -1.06
C GLU A 134 19.62 5.01 -2.04
N SER A 135 19.15 3.76 -2.02
CA SER A 135 19.49 2.74 -3.00
C SER A 135 18.29 2.53 -3.95
N MET A 136 18.47 2.77 -5.24
CA MET A 136 17.43 2.48 -6.23
C MET A 136 17.18 0.96 -6.31
N ILE A 137 15.94 0.55 -6.11
CA ILE A 137 15.49 -0.84 -6.21
C ILE A 137 14.92 -1.13 -7.60
N SER A 138 14.12 -0.20 -8.12
CA SER A 138 13.55 -0.32 -9.46
C SER A 138 13.28 1.06 -10.07
N SER A 139 13.33 1.11 -11.40
CA SER A 139 12.90 2.23 -12.23
C SER A 139 12.19 1.64 -13.45
N ARG A 140 10.93 2.01 -13.68
CA ARG A 140 10.11 1.44 -14.76
C ARG A 140 9.22 2.50 -15.39
N ILE A 141 9.16 2.46 -16.72
CA ILE A 141 8.14 3.17 -17.48
C ILE A 141 6.95 2.23 -17.66
N ILE A 142 5.77 2.67 -17.22
CA ILE A 142 4.52 1.93 -17.38
C ILE A 142 3.78 2.47 -18.60
N THR A 143 3.43 1.56 -19.49
CA THR A 143 2.55 1.76 -20.66
C THR A 143 1.32 0.86 -20.52
N LYS A 144 0.32 1.01 -21.39
CA LYS A 144 -0.89 0.16 -21.37
C LYS A 144 -0.59 -1.35 -21.47
N ASN A 145 0.49 -1.73 -22.17
CA ASN A 145 0.87 -3.12 -22.43
C ASN A 145 1.91 -3.66 -21.42
N SER A 146 2.22 -2.91 -20.37
CA SER A 146 3.19 -3.33 -19.36
C SER A 146 2.72 -4.58 -18.60
N PRO A 147 3.63 -5.51 -18.22
CA PRO A 147 3.28 -6.68 -17.43
C PRO A 147 2.63 -6.29 -16.09
N GLY A 148 1.44 -6.82 -15.81
CA GLY A 148 0.62 -6.43 -14.65
C GLY A 148 -0.34 -5.27 -14.91
N GLY A 149 -0.31 -4.69 -16.10
CA GLY A 149 -1.17 -3.58 -16.51
C GLY A 149 -0.83 -2.25 -15.84
N VAL A 150 -1.62 -1.23 -16.14
CA VAL A 150 -1.48 0.13 -15.56
C VAL A 150 -1.82 0.16 -14.07
N ASP A 151 -2.55 -0.84 -13.60
CA ASP A 151 -3.01 -0.98 -12.22
C ASP A 151 -1.87 -1.39 -11.28
N SER A 152 -0.83 -2.06 -11.78
CA SER A 152 0.30 -2.56 -10.99
C SER A 152 1.56 -1.71 -11.23
N LEU A 153 1.79 -0.73 -10.35
CA LEU A 153 2.90 0.22 -10.50
C LEU A 153 4.24 -0.37 -10.04
N SER A 154 4.25 -1.06 -8.89
CA SER A 154 5.42 -1.80 -8.44
C SER A 154 5.03 -2.91 -7.47
N PRO A 155 5.50 -4.16 -7.66
CA PRO A 155 5.47 -5.13 -6.59
C PRO A 155 6.40 -4.67 -5.47
N LEU A 156 6.00 -4.89 -4.23
CA LEU A 156 6.87 -4.78 -3.06
C LEU A 156 7.16 -6.21 -2.57
N THR A 157 8.37 -6.46 -2.11
CA THR A 157 8.73 -7.79 -1.62
C THR A 157 8.28 -7.95 -0.17
N SER A 158 7.81 -9.14 0.18
CA SER A 158 7.38 -9.52 1.54
C SER A 158 8.48 -10.28 2.31
N ASN A 159 9.71 -10.32 1.79
CA ASN A 159 10.82 -11.02 2.42
C ASN A 159 11.34 -10.22 3.64
N LYS A 160 11.72 -10.94 4.70
CA LYS A 160 12.24 -10.32 5.93
C LYS A 160 13.48 -9.43 5.72
N SER A 161 14.31 -9.73 4.72
CA SER A 161 15.48 -8.91 4.35
C SER A 161 15.10 -7.54 3.80
N ASP A 162 13.85 -7.37 3.43
CA ASP A 162 13.34 -6.24 2.65
C ASP A 162 12.39 -5.36 3.49
N TYR A 163 12.36 -5.56 4.81
CA TYR A 163 11.74 -4.61 5.73
C TYR A 163 12.63 -3.40 5.94
N GLY A 164 11.98 -2.25 6.12
CA GLY A 164 12.66 -0.96 6.26
C GLY A 164 11.85 0.17 5.66
N GLN A 165 12.50 1.30 5.46
CA GLN A 165 11.89 2.50 4.91
C GLN A 165 12.15 2.57 3.41
N TYR A 166 11.12 2.94 2.66
CA TYR A 166 11.11 3.02 1.21
C TYR A 166 10.59 4.38 0.78
N ARG A 167 11.04 4.83 -0.39
CA ARG A 167 10.53 6.01 -1.09
C ARG A 167 10.04 5.59 -2.46
N ILE A 168 8.81 5.95 -2.81
CA ILE A 168 8.22 5.72 -4.12
C ILE A 168 8.06 7.07 -4.81
N LYS A 169 8.48 7.14 -6.07
CA LYS A 169 8.20 8.27 -6.95
C LYS A 169 7.38 7.78 -8.12
N VAL A 170 6.24 8.42 -8.36
CA VAL A 170 5.36 8.14 -9.50
C VAL A 170 5.11 9.44 -10.24
N LYS A 171 5.60 9.52 -11.47
CA LYS A 171 5.45 10.70 -12.33
C LYS A 171 4.50 10.39 -13.49
N VAL A 172 3.49 11.25 -13.68
CA VAL A 172 2.58 11.20 -14.82
C VAL A 172 3.31 11.67 -16.07
N MET A 173 3.31 10.86 -17.12
CA MET A 173 4.14 11.09 -18.31
C MET A 173 3.34 11.69 -19.49
N GLY A 174 2.03 11.47 -19.54
CA GLY A 174 1.13 12.02 -20.55
C GLY A 174 0.27 13.17 -20.05
N ASP A 175 -0.28 13.97 -20.97
CA ASP A 175 -1.19 15.07 -20.67
C ASP A 175 -2.61 14.65 -21.05
N TRP A 176 -3.43 14.36 -20.05
CA TRP A 176 -4.71 13.65 -20.22
C TRP A 176 -5.88 14.46 -19.64
N PRO A 177 -6.16 15.68 -20.14
CA PRO A 177 -7.23 16.53 -19.60
C PRO A 177 -8.61 15.86 -19.60
N GLN A 178 -8.83 14.84 -20.45
CA GLN A 178 -10.05 14.02 -20.48
C GLN A 178 -10.27 13.21 -19.19
N LEU A 179 -9.21 12.95 -18.42
CA LEU A 179 -9.29 12.31 -17.10
C LEU A 179 -9.64 13.32 -15.99
N LYS A 180 -9.84 14.60 -16.29
CA LYS A 180 -10.36 15.55 -15.31
C LYS A 180 -11.89 15.46 -15.25
N ILE A 181 -12.39 14.43 -14.57
CA ILE A 181 -13.82 14.12 -14.46
C ILE A 181 -14.31 14.43 -13.04
N ASP A 182 -15.37 15.21 -12.95
CA ASP A 182 -15.99 15.54 -11.66
C ASP A 182 -16.50 14.28 -10.97
N GLY A 183 -16.17 14.14 -9.68
CA GLY A 183 -16.51 12.96 -8.88
C GLY A 183 -15.60 11.74 -9.09
N LEU A 184 -14.58 11.83 -9.95
CA LEU A 184 -13.55 10.81 -10.10
C LEU A 184 -12.23 11.28 -9.46
N SER A 185 -11.61 10.43 -8.65
CA SER A 185 -10.34 10.70 -7.99
C SER A 185 -9.38 9.53 -8.15
N TYR A 186 -8.10 9.86 -8.28
CA TYR A 186 -7.04 8.89 -8.56
C TYR A 186 -6.01 8.90 -7.45
N PHE A 187 -5.53 7.72 -7.10
CA PHE A 187 -4.56 7.56 -6.02
C PHE A 187 -3.47 6.58 -6.44
N VAL A 188 -2.23 6.91 -6.10
CA VAL A 188 -1.19 5.88 -5.91
C VAL A 188 -1.46 5.26 -4.56
N SER A 189 -1.84 3.99 -4.55
CA SER A 189 -2.22 3.28 -3.33
C SER A 189 -1.18 2.24 -2.98
N ILE A 190 -0.77 2.20 -1.72
CA ILE A 190 0.04 1.11 -1.17
C ILE A 190 -0.90 0.20 -0.40
N ASP A 191 -1.21 -0.96 -0.98
CA ASP A 191 -2.22 -1.88 -0.48
C ASP A 191 -1.64 -3.29 -0.30
N THR A 192 -2.37 -4.15 0.41
CA THR A 192 -2.00 -5.52 0.72
C THR A 192 -3.00 -6.49 0.11
N TYR A 193 -2.50 -7.49 -0.60
CA TYR A 193 -3.31 -8.58 -1.13
C TYR A 193 -2.95 -9.90 -0.46
N PHE A 194 -3.96 -10.70 -0.11
CA PHE A 194 -3.71 -12.07 0.33
C PHE A 194 -3.35 -12.92 -0.90
N ASN A 195 -2.14 -13.48 -0.89
CA ASN A 195 -1.77 -14.52 -1.84
C ASN A 195 -2.67 -15.74 -1.54
N LYS A 196 -3.48 -16.14 -2.52
CA LYS A 196 -4.32 -17.35 -2.45
C LYS A 196 -3.47 -18.60 -2.57
#